data_AF-A0A8S3VDL2-F1
#
_entry.id   AF-A0A8S3VDL2-F1
#
_cell.length_a   1.000
_cell.length_b   1.000
_cell.length_c   1.000
_cell.angle_alpha   90.00
_cell.angle_beta   90.00
_cell.angle_gamma   90.00
#
_symmetry.space_group_name_H-M   'P 1'
#
loop_
_entity.id
_entity.type
_entity.pdbx_description
1 polymer ?
#
loop_
_entity_poly.entity_id
_entity_poly.type
_entity_poly.pdbx_seq_one_letter_code
_entity_poly.pdbx_strand_id
1 'polypeptide(L)'
;MLNCSELVICVLLMISVYGSLVQPAKLCPSTKSCTCSKTMGGYASCRGAMLKFIPVLPSYITILDFSRNRLECINASTFSNLKELKLVHLDLDSNEIKIIAPNAFSSFSFLRILNLSRNPKLSPSIVADVVAQINSSDFNQIKLDRMKWNTEPTELYTALSRFNISKFVLRENNFINLNLTFLSENLPHIVEIRIAYGILSSIQPGFFKRLEKLNLYFNQLRLTRDFFGSRTTCYYPRLVYLNIRANVIYDISNLFRCLEKLEYLRIDGNPILRILNYTLIQLPSLRVLSMNDLGFRFNRIEDRAFQSISLRHLIFRNNSFRFKDDVFYHFNQSEIFKYSPNIEYLDLSGNTFYYIDVLQDMLSPLKLLRDLQMDNCKLRTLPENLFFKLPNLISVFMANNRISRWNGYKVFGNQSNILTLDLTGNVISDINEKLFPINVLKRLSKLSLGNNPFHVHVLIYGFTIGLKMKNVFFKAIRNRTIVKHHQEKTESDALIIIMVEDVSEESMSSSLRAFVNSSPVFNFPTKQYEEGPFWLNLIKLLREQT
;
A
#
# COMPACT_ATOMS: atom_id res chain seq x y z
N MET A 1 -35.25 6.27 -33.66
CA MET A 1 -34.31 6.37 -34.80
C MET A 1 -34.20 7.84 -35.15
N LEU A 2 -33.03 8.44 -34.92
CA LEU A 2 -32.64 9.73 -35.48
C LEU A 2 -31.31 9.45 -36.15
N ASN A 3 -31.30 9.50 -37.49
CA ASN A 3 -30.15 9.18 -38.31
C ASN A 3 -29.10 10.30 -38.18
N CYS A 4 -27.84 9.91 -37.98
CA CYS A 4 -26.68 10.80 -37.94
C CYS A 4 -26.37 11.51 -39.28
N SER A 5 -27.26 11.47 -40.28
CA SER A 5 -27.01 11.94 -41.65
C SER A 5 -27.60 13.31 -41.99
N GLU A 6 -28.44 13.91 -41.14
CA GLU A 6 -29.19 15.12 -41.54
C GLU A 6 -28.55 16.48 -41.18
N LEU A 7 -27.40 16.49 -40.50
CA LEU A 7 -26.67 17.76 -40.25
C LEU A 7 -25.68 18.15 -41.38
N VAL A 8 -25.57 17.32 -42.43
CA VAL A 8 -24.51 17.42 -43.46
C VAL A 8 -24.81 18.48 -44.52
N ILE A 9 -26.06 18.89 -44.69
CA ILE A 9 -26.46 19.74 -45.83
C ILE A 9 -26.26 21.24 -45.55
N CYS A 10 -26.23 21.69 -44.28
CA CYS A 10 -26.09 23.12 -43.97
C CYS A 10 -24.65 23.66 -43.99
N VAL A 11 -23.61 22.83 -44.05
CA VAL A 11 -22.20 23.29 -43.99
C VAL A 11 -21.55 23.36 -45.38
N LEU A 12 -22.11 22.70 -46.38
CA LEU A 12 -21.52 22.58 -47.72
C LEU A 12 -21.68 23.82 -48.63
N LEU A 13 -22.43 24.85 -48.20
CA LEU A 13 -22.65 26.07 -49.01
C LEU A 13 -21.78 27.29 -48.59
N MET A 14 -20.86 27.15 -47.65
CA MET A 14 -20.02 28.27 -47.16
C MET A 14 -18.50 28.15 -47.48
N ILE A 15 -18.06 27.11 -48.21
CA ILE A 15 -16.62 26.86 -48.47
C ILE A 15 -16.28 26.96 -49.98
N SER A 16 -16.73 28.02 -50.66
CA SER A 16 -16.36 28.25 -52.07
C SER A 16 -15.54 29.53 -52.32
N VAL A 17 -15.01 30.19 -51.28
CA VAL A 17 -14.11 31.33 -51.49
C VAL A 17 -12.98 31.29 -50.46
N TYR A 18 -11.74 31.57 -50.92
CA TYR A 18 -10.42 31.49 -50.27
C TYR A 18 -9.79 30.09 -50.33
N GLY A 19 -8.79 29.81 -51.17
CA GLY A 19 -7.67 30.65 -51.58
C GLY A 19 -6.39 30.05 -50.98
N SER A 20 -5.53 29.52 -51.85
CA SER A 20 -4.27 28.85 -51.55
C SER A 20 -3.33 29.70 -50.67
N LEU A 21 -3.10 29.24 -49.44
CA LEU A 21 -2.10 29.76 -48.51
C LEU A 21 -1.53 28.59 -47.71
N VAL A 22 -0.21 28.61 -47.47
CA VAL A 22 0.53 27.70 -46.58
C VAL A 22 -0.32 27.40 -45.34
N GLN A 23 -0.66 26.13 -45.09
CA GLN A 23 -1.51 25.78 -43.94
C GLN A 23 -0.83 26.31 -42.66
N PRO A 24 -1.46 27.25 -41.92
CA PRO A 24 -0.90 27.69 -40.65
C PRO A 24 -0.78 26.45 -39.76
N ALA A 25 0.35 26.34 -39.05
CA ALA A 25 0.55 25.26 -38.08
C ALA A 25 -0.69 25.17 -37.19
N LYS A 26 -1.43 24.05 -37.28
CA LYS A 26 -2.70 23.82 -36.56
C LYS A 26 -2.50 24.25 -35.10
N LEU A 27 -3.09 25.39 -34.69
CA LEU A 27 -2.95 25.90 -33.32
C LEU A 27 -3.67 24.97 -32.35
N CYS A 28 -3.23 24.94 -31.09
CA CYS A 28 -3.93 24.18 -30.06
C CYS A 28 -5.38 24.70 -29.96
N PRO A 29 -6.39 23.80 -29.89
CA PRO A 29 -7.77 24.19 -29.65
C PRO A 29 -7.84 25.10 -28.42
N SER A 30 -8.71 26.11 -28.45
CA SER A 30 -8.80 27.17 -27.43
C SER A 30 -8.54 26.67 -26.00
N THR A 31 -7.89 27.51 -25.19
CA THR A 31 -7.42 27.22 -23.82
C THR A 31 -8.48 26.67 -22.85
N LYS A 32 -9.77 26.74 -23.21
CA LYS A 32 -10.89 26.18 -22.43
C LYS A 32 -11.22 24.71 -22.75
N SER A 33 -10.77 24.17 -23.88
CA SER A 33 -11.14 22.80 -24.31
C SER A 33 -9.99 21.82 -24.24
N CYS A 34 -8.78 22.23 -24.63
CA CYS A 34 -7.59 21.39 -24.58
C CYS A 34 -6.35 22.21 -24.22
N THR A 35 -5.36 21.54 -23.64
CA THR A 35 -4.01 22.07 -23.45
C THR A 35 -3.02 21.25 -24.27
N CYS A 36 -2.05 21.90 -24.91
CA CYS A 36 -1.06 21.25 -25.77
C CYS A 36 0.36 21.66 -25.35
N SER A 37 1.28 20.72 -25.29
CA SER A 37 2.68 20.95 -24.92
C SER A 37 3.63 20.25 -25.87
N LYS A 38 4.48 21.01 -26.56
CA LYS A 38 5.54 20.48 -27.41
C LYS A 38 6.70 19.91 -26.59
N THR A 39 7.02 20.52 -25.45
CA THR A 39 8.15 20.14 -24.58
C THR A 39 7.91 18.83 -23.83
N MET A 40 6.66 18.44 -23.62
CA MET A 40 6.27 17.15 -23.03
C MET A 40 6.06 16.06 -24.08
N GLY A 41 6.95 15.98 -25.08
CA GLY A 41 6.89 14.95 -26.12
C GLY A 41 5.69 15.09 -27.07
N GLY A 42 5.10 16.27 -27.19
CA GLY A 42 3.87 16.47 -27.97
C GLY A 42 2.64 15.91 -27.28
N TYR A 43 2.39 16.36 -26.04
CA TYR A 43 1.23 15.96 -25.25
C TYR A 43 0.05 16.91 -25.47
N ALA A 44 -1.15 16.37 -25.66
CA ALA A 44 -2.41 17.11 -25.64
C ALA A 44 -3.36 16.51 -24.60
N SER A 45 -3.94 17.36 -23.74
CA SER A 45 -4.99 16.97 -22.79
C SER A 45 -6.26 17.75 -23.03
N CYS A 46 -7.34 17.02 -23.33
CA CYS A 46 -8.70 17.53 -23.44
C CYS A 46 -9.60 16.93 -22.35
N ARG A 47 -9.00 16.53 -21.22
CA ARG A 47 -9.65 15.73 -20.20
C ARG A 47 -10.79 16.47 -19.52
N GLY A 48 -11.96 15.83 -19.40
CA GLY A 48 -13.08 16.41 -18.63
C GLY A 48 -13.75 17.61 -19.30
N ALA A 49 -13.46 17.88 -20.56
CA ALA A 49 -13.95 19.07 -21.28
C ALA A 49 -15.39 18.90 -21.83
N MET A 50 -16.09 17.82 -21.47
CA MET A 50 -17.46 17.49 -21.90
C MET A 50 -17.63 17.38 -23.43
N LEU A 51 -16.53 17.10 -24.15
CA LEU A 51 -16.51 17.09 -25.61
C LEU A 51 -17.17 15.84 -26.18
N LYS A 52 -17.86 15.98 -27.33
CA LYS A 52 -18.44 14.87 -28.11
C LYS A 52 -17.62 14.52 -29.36
N PHE A 53 -16.66 15.35 -29.73
CA PHE A 53 -15.76 15.18 -30.87
C PHE A 53 -14.34 15.60 -30.48
N ILE A 54 -13.35 15.04 -31.17
CA ILE A 54 -11.94 15.39 -30.94
C ILE A 54 -11.63 16.63 -31.78
N PRO A 55 -11.19 17.75 -31.17
CA PRO A 55 -10.87 18.97 -31.90
C PRO A 55 -9.58 18.81 -32.73
N VAL A 56 -9.35 19.71 -33.68
CA VAL A 56 -8.13 19.71 -34.51
C VAL A 56 -6.91 19.96 -33.63
N LEU A 57 -5.93 19.06 -33.67
CA LEU A 57 -4.71 19.16 -32.85
C LEU A 57 -3.49 19.58 -33.68
N PRO A 58 -2.48 20.20 -33.03
CA PRO A 58 -1.20 20.47 -33.67
C PRO A 58 -0.50 19.21 -34.20
N SER A 59 0.23 19.33 -35.31
CA SER A 59 0.89 18.20 -35.98
C SER A 59 2.00 17.53 -35.15
N TYR A 60 2.54 18.21 -34.14
CA TYR A 60 3.59 17.67 -33.27
C TYR A 60 3.05 16.76 -32.16
N ILE A 61 1.73 16.61 -32.02
CA ILE A 61 1.13 15.80 -30.96
C ILE A 61 1.36 14.30 -31.22
N THR A 62 1.87 13.60 -30.20
CA THR A 62 2.08 12.15 -30.20
C THR A 62 1.34 11.44 -29.06
N ILE A 63 0.88 12.18 -28.05
CA ILE A 63 0.10 11.65 -26.92
C ILE A 63 -1.17 12.48 -26.78
N LEU A 64 -2.33 11.82 -26.82
CA LEU A 64 -3.63 12.44 -26.63
C LEU A 64 -4.35 11.84 -25.43
N ASP A 65 -4.62 12.66 -24.41
CA ASP A 65 -5.57 12.37 -23.34
C ASP A 65 -6.93 13.01 -23.66
N PHE A 66 -7.86 12.17 -24.11
CA PHE A 66 -9.26 12.55 -24.35
C PHE A 66 -10.20 11.90 -23.31
N SER A 67 -9.67 11.55 -22.14
CA SER A 67 -10.44 10.87 -21.10
C SER A 67 -11.52 11.74 -20.46
N ARG A 68 -12.54 11.12 -19.87
CA ARG A 68 -13.64 11.78 -19.14
C ARG A 68 -14.42 12.78 -20.02
N ASN A 69 -14.64 12.43 -21.28
CA ASN A 69 -15.47 13.19 -22.22
C ASN A 69 -16.78 12.45 -22.51
N ARG A 70 -17.51 12.88 -23.54
CA ARG A 70 -18.83 12.35 -23.92
C ARG A 70 -18.81 11.78 -25.34
N LEU A 71 -17.70 11.17 -25.74
CA LEU A 71 -17.60 10.53 -27.05
C LEU A 71 -18.48 9.28 -27.08
N GLU A 72 -19.48 9.26 -27.95
CA GLU A 72 -20.45 8.14 -28.03
C GLU A 72 -20.16 7.17 -29.18
N CYS A 73 -19.63 7.66 -30.29
CA CYS A 73 -19.34 6.87 -31.49
C CYS A 73 -18.00 7.29 -32.08
N ILE A 74 -17.26 6.31 -32.61
CA ILE A 74 -16.05 6.55 -33.39
C ILE A 74 -16.35 6.18 -34.83
N ASN A 75 -16.40 7.15 -35.73
CA ASN A 75 -16.59 6.93 -37.16
C ASN A 75 -15.36 7.42 -37.96
N ALA A 76 -15.40 7.30 -39.29
CA ALA A 76 -14.29 7.70 -40.15
C ALA A 76 -13.90 9.19 -40.02
N SER A 77 -14.85 10.06 -39.64
CA SER A 77 -14.60 11.49 -39.44
C SER A 77 -14.11 11.83 -38.03
N THR A 78 -14.43 11.04 -37.00
CA THR A 78 -13.96 11.23 -35.61
C THR A 78 -12.44 11.38 -35.53
N PHE A 79 -11.70 10.58 -36.31
CA PHE A 79 -10.24 10.57 -36.33
C PHE A 79 -9.63 11.23 -37.56
N SER A 80 -10.43 11.86 -38.43
CA SER A 80 -9.94 12.52 -39.66
C SER A 80 -8.72 13.42 -39.41
N ASN A 81 -8.77 14.24 -38.37
CA ASN A 81 -7.68 15.15 -37.97
C ASN A 81 -6.53 14.49 -37.22
N LEU A 82 -6.69 13.23 -36.79
CA LEU A 82 -5.67 12.46 -36.07
C LEU A 82 -4.89 11.53 -36.99
N LYS A 83 -5.40 11.19 -38.19
CA LYS A 83 -4.76 10.23 -39.10
C LYS A 83 -3.35 10.65 -39.53
N GLU A 84 -3.08 11.94 -39.58
CA GLU A 84 -1.78 12.52 -39.93
C GLU A 84 -0.79 12.54 -38.76
N LEU A 85 -1.28 12.34 -37.52
CA LEU A 85 -0.46 12.42 -36.33
C LEU A 85 0.26 11.10 -36.06
N LYS A 86 1.50 11.20 -35.58
CA LYS A 86 2.29 10.04 -35.12
C LYS A 86 1.91 9.68 -33.68
N LEU A 87 0.63 9.40 -33.45
CA LEU A 87 0.11 9.08 -32.12
C LEU A 87 0.71 7.77 -31.61
N VAL A 88 1.38 7.85 -30.46
CA VAL A 88 1.98 6.75 -29.71
C VAL A 88 1.05 6.30 -28.59
N HIS A 89 0.28 7.23 -28.00
CA HIS A 89 -0.66 6.94 -26.94
C HIS A 89 -1.97 7.70 -27.15
N LEU A 90 -3.06 6.94 -27.17
CA LEU A 90 -4.43 7.46 -27.25
C LEU A 90 -5.23 7.00 -26.02
N ASP A 91 -5.62 7.97 -25.19
CA ASP A 91 -6.46 7.72 -24.02
C ASP A 91 -7.91 8.17 -24.27
N LEU A 92 -8.82 7.20 -24.36
CA LEU A 92 -10.26 7.38 -24.54
C LEU A 92 -11.05 6.91 -23.30
N ASP A 93 -10.39 6.80 -22.16
CA ASP A 93 -10.99 6.34 -20.91
C ASP A 93 -12.21 7.18 -20.49
N SER A 94 -13.18 6.53 -19.83
CA SER A 94 -14.36 7.22 -19.28
C SER A 94 -15.09 8.09 -20.30
N ASN A 95 -15.33 7.54 -21.48
CA ASN A 95 -16.25 8.11 -22.45
C ASN A 95 -17.55 7.28 -22.46
N GLU A 96 -18.39 7.48 -23.46
CA GLU A 96 -19.66 6.78 -23.62
C GLU A 96 -19.70 5.95 -24.90
N ILE A 97 -18.54 5.45 -25.33
CA ILE A 97 -18.37 4.84 -26.64
C ILE A 97 -19.22 3.57 -26.71
N LYS A 98 -20.10 3.52 -27.73
CA LYS A 98 -21.03 2.42 -28.03
C LYS A 98 -20.61 1.67 -29.28
N ILE A 99 -20.20 2.43 -30.30
CA ILE A 99 -19.99 1.93 -31.66
C ILE A 99 -18.66 2.48 -32.16
N ILE A 100 -17.89 1.60 -32.78
CA ILE A 100 -16.65 1.95 -33.47
C ILE A 100 -16.78 1.44 -34.90
N ALA A 101 -16.64 2.34 -35.87
CA ALA A 101 -16.72 2.00 -37.28
C ALA A 101 -15.53 1.11 -37.70
N PRO A 102 -15.72 0.21 -38.68
CA PRO A 102 -14.63 -0.56 -39.25
C PRO A 102 -13.49 0.34 -39.74
N ASN A 103 -12.27 -0.11 -39.55
CA ASN A 103 -11.03 0.56 -39.95
C ASN A 103 -10.82 1.95 -39.33
N ALA A 104 -11.52 2.32 -38.26
CA ALA A 104 -11.32 3.61 -37.60
C ALA A 104 -9.88 3.78 -37.08
N PHE A 105 -9.25 2.69 -36.64
CA PHE A 105 -7.90 2.70 -36.06
C PHE A 105 -6.77 2.35 -37.04
N SER A 106 -7.08 2.07 -38.31
CA SER A 106 -6.11 1.53 -39.28
C SER A 106 -4.99 2.49 -39.66
N SER A 107 -5.19 3.80 -39.51
CA SER A 107 -4.21 4.85 -39.82
C SER A 107 -3.18 5.09 -38.71
N PHE A 108 -3.35 4.52 -37.51
CA PHE A 108 -2.45 4.79 -36.37
C PHE A 108 -1.25 3.85 -36.34
N SER A 109 -0.33 4.01 -37.30
CA SER A 109 0.84 3.13 -37.49
C SER A 109 1.91 3.23 -36.39
N PHE A 110 1.84 4.21 -35.49
CA PHE A 110 2.79 4.43 -34.39
C PHE A 110 2.20 4.10 -33.01
N LEU A 111 0.94 3.65 -32.96
CA LEU A 111 0.23 3.48 -31.69
C LEU A 111 0.86 2.37 -30.86
N ARG A 112 1.27 2.69 -29.63
CA ARG A 112 1.84 1.75 -28.66
C ARG A 112 0.84 1.39 -27.57
N ILE A 113 0.09 2.40 -27.13
CA ILE A 113 -0.82 2.32 -25.98
C ILE A 113 -2.21 2.82 -26.39
N LEU A 114 -3.22 1.97 -26.21
CA LEU A 114 -4.63 2.33 -26.34
C LEU A 114 -5.35 2.13 -25.00
N ASN A 115 -6.01 3.17 -24.51
CA ASN A 115 -6.85 3.08 -23.32
C ASN A 115 -8.32 3.24 -23.69
N LEU A 116 -9.11 2.18 -23.52
CA LEU A 116 -10.56 2.16 -23.74
C LEU A 116 -11.32 1.93 -22.43
N SER A 117 -10.63 1.93 -21.29
CA SER A 117 -11.21 1.66 -19.97
C SER A 117 -12.45 2.51 -19.69
N ARG A 118 -13.37 2.01 -18.85
CA ARG A 118 -14.60 2.71 -18.47
C ARG A 118 -15.49 3.13 -19.66
N ASN A 119 -15.51 2.32 -20.74
CA ASN A 119 -16.51 2.42 -21.81
C ASN A 119 -17.42 1.18 -21.80
N PRO A 120 -18.39 1.10 -20.86
CA PRO A 120 -19.10 -0.14 -20.57
C PRO A 120 -20.08 -0.62 -21.65
N LYS A 121 -20.27 0.18 -22.70
CA LYS A 121 -21.15 -0.17 -23.84
C LYS A 121 -20.36 -0.87 -24.96
N LEU A 122 -19.03 -0.90 -24.89
CA LEU A 122 -18.19 -1.68 -25.80
C LEU A 122 -18.16 -3.14 -25.35
N SER A 123 -18.60 -4.04 -26.22
CA SER A 123 -18.50 -5.48 -26.00
C SER A 123 -17.06 -5.99 -26.22
N PRO A 124 -16.71 -7.17 -25.70
CA PRO A 124 -15.44 -7.83 -26.02
C PRO A 124 -15.14 -7.95 -27.52
N SER A 125 -16.12 -8.35 -28.33
CA SER A 125 -15.90 -8.56 -29.77
C SER A 125 -15.58 -7.25 -30.49
N ILE A 126 -16.28 -6.14 -30.15
CA ILE A 126 -15.99 -4.84 -30.76
C ILE A 126 -14.55 -4.41 -30.43
N VAL A 127 -14.09 -4.66 -29.21
CA VAL A 127 -12.70 -4.34 -28.83
C VAL A 127 -11.71 -5.26 -29.56
N ALA A 128 -12.03 -6.54 -29.73
CA ALA A 128 -11.21 -7.44 -30.54
C ALA A 128 -11.10 -6.96 -32.00
N ASP A 129 -12.20 -6.52 -32.60
CA ASP A 129 -12.23 -5.93 -33.95
C ASP A 129 -11.37 -4.67 -34.05
N VAL A 130 -11.40 -3.80 -33.03
CA VAL A 130 -10.53 -2.62 -32.95
C VAL A 130 -9.07 -3.02 -32.93
N VAL A 131 -8.70 -3.99 -32.10
CA VAL A 131 -7.31 -4.46 -31.98
C VAL A 131 -6.84 -5.10 -33.29
N ALA A 132 -7.71 -5.87 -33.95
CA ALA A 132 -7.38 -6.49 -35.24
C ALA A 132 -7.04 -5.46 -36.33
N GLN A 133 -7.64 -4.26 -36.27
CA GLN A 133 -7.41 -3.17 -37.21
C GLN A 133 -6.13 -2.36 -36.95
N ILE A 134 -5.48 -2.52 -35.79
CA ILE A 134 -4.26 -1.77 -35.46
C ILE A 134 -3.10 -2.28 -36.32
N ASN A 135 -2.52 -1.38 -37.12
CA ASN A 135 -1.40 -1.68 -38.03
C ASN A 135 -0.03 -1.25 -37.48
N SER A 136 0.06 -0.95 -36.18
CA SER A 136 1.32 -0.56 -35.52
C SER A 136 2.11 -1.79 -35.08
N SER A 137 3.35 -1.92 -35.54
CA SER A 137 4.28 -2.99 -35.10
C SER A 137 4.69 -2.84 -33.64
N ASP A 138 4.61 -1.63 -33.10
CA ASP A 138 5.06 -1.32 -31.74
C ASP A 138 3.91 -1.41 -30.70
N PHE A 139 2.70 -1.77 -31.14
CA PHE A 139 1.56 -1.90 -30.23
C PHE A 139 1.83 -2.99 -29.20
N ASN A 140 1.81 -2.62 -27.92
CA ASN A 140 2.18 -3.52 -26.84
C ASN A 140 1.29 -3.41 -25.59
N GLN A 141 0.35 -2.46 -25.57
CA GLN A 141 -0.49 -2.24 -24.39
C GLN A 141 -1.91 -1.79 -24.76
N ILE A 142 -2.88 -2.54 -24.25
CA ILE A 142 -4.29 -2.14 -24.20
C ILE A 142 -4.76 -2.07 -22.75
N LYS A 143 -5.54 -1.04 -22.41
CA LYS A 143 -6.15 -0.89 -21.08
C LYS A 143 -7.67 -0.98 -21.18
N LEU A 144 -8.24 -1.93 -20.42
CA LEU A 144 -9.64 -2.37 -20.50
C LEU A 144 -10.24 -2.56 -19.10
N ASP A 145 -9.92 -1.65 -18.19
CA ASP A 145 -10.47 -1.69 -16.84
C ASP A 145 -11.91 -1.16 -16.84
N ARG A 146 -12.79 -1.73 -15.99
CA ARG A 146 -14.17 -1.27 -15.80
C ARG A 146 -15.01 -1.26 -17.07
N MET A 147 -14.86 -2.29 -17.92
CA MET A 147 -15.66 -2.46 -19.14
C MET A 147 -17.03 -3.11 -18.88
N LYS A 148 -17.28 -3.59 -17.65
CA LYS A 148 -18.49 -4.34 -17.25
C LYS A 148 -18.73 -5.59 -18.11
N TRP A 149 -17.68 -6.20 -18.65
CA TRP A 149 -17.81 -7.42 -19.44
C TRP A 149 -18.27 -8.58 -18.57
N ASN A 150 -19.38 -9.20 -18.95
CA ASN A 150 -19.95 -10.37 -18.26
C ASN A 150 -19.43 -11.70 -18.83
N THR A 151 -18.78 -11.66 -20.00
CA THR A 151 -18.16 -12.80 -20.68
C THR A 151 -16.67 -12.61 -20.78
N GLU A 152 -15.93 -13.72 -20.81
CA GLU A 152 -14.49 -13.71 -21.09
C GLU A 152 -14.23 -13.17 -22.52
N PRO A 153 -13.23 -12.30 -22.73
CA PRO A 153 -12.96 -11.71 -24.04
C PRO A 153 -12.05 -12.61 -24.89
N THR A 154 -12.54 -13.78 -25.32
CA THR A 154 -11.72 -14.77 -26.04
C THR A 154 -11.19 -14.27 -27.38
N GLU A 155 -12.00 -13.56 -28.17
CA GLU A 155 -11.59 -13.04 -29.49
C GLU A 155 -10.47 -12.00 -29.37
N LEU A 156 -10.42 -11.28 -28.24
CA LEU A 156 -9.38 -10.31 -27.97
C LEU A 156 -8.01 -10.98 -27.83
N TYR A 157 -7.93 -12.19 -27.26
CA TYR A 157 -6.66 -12.90 -27.13
C TYR A 157 -6.06 -13.22 -28.50
N THR A 158 -6.91 -13.71 -29.42
CA THR A 158 -6.51 -13.98 -30.81
C THR A 158 -6.11 -12.70 -31.52
N ALA A 159 -6.86 -11.60 -31.37
CA ALA A 159 -6.49 -10.31 -31.95
C ALA A 159 -5.15 -9.79 -31.40
N LEU A 160 -4.85 -10.04 -30.12
CA LEU A 160 -3.60 -9.64 -29.48
C LEU A 160 -2.40 -10.53 -29.84
N SER A 161 -2.62 -11.74 -30.35
CA SER A 161 -1.55 -12.73 -30.62
C SER A 161 -0.47 -12.25 -31.59
N ARG A 162 -0.82 -11.32 -32.50
CA ARG A 162 0.12 -10.70 -33.45
C ARG A 162 1.05 -9.66 -32.82
N PHE A 163 0.84 -9.30 -31.56
CA PHE A 163 1.58 -8.26 -30.86
C PHE A 163 2.41 -8.85 -29.71
N ASN A 164 3.48 -8.16 -29.34
CA ASN A 164 4.35 -8.56 -28.23
C ASN A 164 3.79 -8.07 -26.89
N ILE A 165 2.64 -8.61 -26.47
CA ILE A 165 2.00 -8.26 -25.21
C ILE A 165 2.69 -8.99 -24.05
N SER A 166 3.45 -8.25 -23.23
CA SER A 166 4.10 -8.80 -22.04
C SER A 166 3.21 -8.77 -20.79
N LYS A 167 2.17 -7.93 -20.78
CA LYS A 167 1.31 -7.70 -19.63
C LYS A 167 -0.16 -7.64 -20.02
N PHE A 168 -0.95 -8.52 -19.43
CA PHE A 168 -2.39 -8.57 -19.64
C PHE A 168 -3.14 -8.14 -18.37
N VAL A 169 -3.98 -7.10 -18.48
CA VAL A 169 -4.67 -6.49 -17.34
C VAL A 169 -6.16 -6.32 -17.64
N LEU A 170 -7.00 -6.90 -16.79
CA LEU A 170 -8.45 -6.70 -16.79
C LEU A 170 -8.94 -6.50 -15.35
N ARG A 171 -9.20 -5.27 -14.93
CA ARG A 171 -9.76 -4.99 -13.59
C ARG A 171 -11.21 -4.56 -13.67
N GLU A 172 -11.98 -4.89 -12.63
CA GLU A 172 -13.35 -4.43 -12.46
C GLU A 172 -14.26 -4.82 -13.64
N ASN A 173 -14.14 -6.07 -14.08
CA ASN A 173 -15.06 -6.71 -15.01
C ASN A 173 -15.89 -7.79 -14.29
N ASN A 174 -16.93 -8.29 -14.96
CA ASN A 174 -18.00 -9.08 -14.36
C ASN A 174 -18.04 -10.54 -14.85
N PHE A 175 -17.03 -11.00 -15.59
CA PHE A 175 -16.99 -12.39 -16.02
C PHE A 175 -16.63 -13.31 -14.84
N ILE A 176 -17.29 -14.46 -14.79
CA ILE A 176 -17.23 -15.41 -13.67
C ILE A 176 -16.19 -16.51 -13.92
N ASN A 177 -15.93 -16.81 -15.19
CA ASN A 177 -15.02 -17.87 -15.63
C ASN A 177 -13.88 -17.28 -16.46
N LEU A 178 -12.69 -17.87 -16.34
CA LEU A 178 -11.51 -17.53 -17.14
C LEU A 178 -10.81 -18.81 -17.61
N ASN A 179 -10.50 -18.89 -18.90
CA ASN A 179 -9.75 -19.98 -19.48
C ASN A 179 -8.29 -19.58 -19.73
N LEU A 180 -7.42 -19.84 -18.74
CA LEU A 180 -5.99 -19.59 -18.89
C LEU A 180 -5.32 -20.52 -19.89
N THR A 181 -5.89 -21.70 -20.20
CA THR A 181 -5.37 -22.57 -21.28
C THR A 181 -5.43 -21.81 -22.61
N PHE A 182 -6.62 -21.32 -22.98
CA PHE A 182 -6.83 -20.60 -24.23
C PHE A 182 -6.02 -19.29 -24.29
N LEU A 183 -5.94 -18.56 -23.16
CA LEU A 183 -5.08 -17.38 -23.06
C LEU A 183 -3.60 -17.73 -23.31
N SER A 184 -3.10 -18.84 -22.74
CA SER A 184 -1.71 -19.26 -22.88
C SER A 184 -1.35 -19.70 -24.30
N GLU A 185 -2.30 -20.30 -25.03
CA GLU A 185 -2.13 -20.71 -26.44
C GLU A 185 -1.99 -19.49 -27.36
N ASN A 186 -2.73 -18.42 -27.09
CA ASN A 186 -2.72 -17.21 -27.91
C ASN A 186 -1.62 -16.20 -27.50
N LEU A 187 -1.28 -16.14 -26.20
CA LEU A 187 -0.33 -15.16 -25.64
C LEU A 187 0.74 -15.83 -24.77
N PRO A 188 1.57 -16.74 -25.34
CA PRO A 188 2.53 -17.56 -24.58
C PRO A 188 3.69 -16.78 -23.97
N HIS A 189 3.91 -15.54 -24.41
CA HIS A 189 5.02 -14.68 -23.98
C HIS A 189 4.69 -13.77 -22.79
N ILE A 190 3.45 -13.79 -22.28
CA ILE A 190 3.05 -12.96 -21.14
C ILE A 190 3.94 -13.23 -19.93
N VAL A 191 4.34 -12.14 -19.29
CA VAL A 191 5.14 -12.09 -18.06
C VAL A 191 4.28 -11.71 -16.85
N GLU A 192 3.25 -10.87 -17.05
CA GLU A 192 2.33 -10.45 -15.98
C GLU A 192 0.86 -10.59 -16.39
N ILE A 193 0.08 -11.30 -15.59
CA ILE A 193 -1.39 -11.32 -15.66
C ILE A 193 -1.95 -10.65 -14.42
N ARG A 194 -2.86 -9.69 -14.62
CA ARG A 194 -3.58 -9.01 -13.53
C ARG A 194 -5.07 -8.96 -13.81
N ILE A 195 -5.82 -9.76 -13.07
CA ILE A 195 -7.29 -9.81 -13.14
C ILE A 195 -7.82 -9.61 -11.73
N ALA A 196 -8.55 -8.53 -11.49
CA ALA A 196 -8.84 -8.11 -10.12
C ALA A 196 -10.11 -7.28 -9.97
N TYR A 197 -10.58 -7.18 -8.72
CA TYR A 197 -11.78 -6.43 -8.36
C TYR A 197 -13.02 -6.87 -9.17
N GLY A 198 -13.14 -8.17 -9.42
CA GLY A 198 -14.21 -8.76 -10.22
C GLY A 198 -15.01 -9.79 -9.42
N ILE A 199 -15.80 -10.56 -10.15
CA ILE A 199 -16.59 -11.68 -9.61
C ILE A 199 -16.10 -13.04 -10.13
N LEU A 200 -14.85 -13.09 -10.58
CA LEU A 200 -14.23 -14.30 -11.10
C LEU A 200 -14.21 -15.37 -10.00
N SER A 201 -14.86 -16.51 -10.23
CA SER A 201 -14.98 -17.59 -9.24
C SER A 201 -14.34 -18.90 -9.71
N SER A 202 -14.18 -19.08 -11.02
CA SER A 202 -13.56 -20.27 -11.63
C SER A 202 -12.47 -19.89 -12.63
N ILE A 203 -11.37 -20.62 -12.61
CA ILE A 203 -10.29 -20.51 -13.58
C ILE A 203 -9.90 -21.90 -14.04
N GLN A 204 -9.93 -22.14 -15.34
CA GLN A 204 -9.24 -23.28 -15.94
C GLN A 204 -7.75 -22.92 -16.08
N PRO A 205 -6.81 -23.63 -15.42
CA PRO A 205 -5.39 -23.32 -15.48
C PRO A 205 -4.80 -23.43 -16.89
N GLY A 206 -3.68 -22.76 -17.15
CA GLY A 206 -2.98 -22.81 -18.43
C GLY A 206 -1.47 -22.77 -18.24
N PHE A 207 -0.73 -23.37 -19.16
CA PHE A 207 0.73 -23.46 -19.06
C PHE A 207 1.38 -22.18 -19.60
N PHE A 208 1.99 -21.38 -18.71
CA PHE A 208 2.77 -20.20 -19.12
C PHE A 208 4.25 -20.37 -18.81
N LYS A 209 5.06 -20.55 -19.86
CA LYS A 209 6.52 -20.73 -19.74
C LYS A 209 7.24 -19.50 -19.16
N ARG A 210 6.69 -18.29 -19.35
CA ARG A 210 7.34 -17.00 -19.01
C ARG A 210 6.62 -16.19 -17.92
N LEU A 211 5.50 -16.68 -17.38
CA LEU A 211 4.74 -15.91 -16.40
C LEU A 211 5.53 -15.78 -15.09
N GLU A 212 5.83 -14.55 -14.71
CA GLU A 212 6.54 -14.21 -13.48
C GLU A 212 5.61 -13.61 -12.42
N LYS A 213 4.52 -12.96 -12.83
CA LYS A 213 3.61 -12.25 -11.93
C LYS A 213 2.15 -12.62 -12.22
N LEU A 214 1.49 -13.20 -11.23
CA LEU A 214 0.07 -13.53 -11.28
C LEU A 214 -0.68 -12.80 -10.16
N ASN A 215 -1.59 -11.92 -10.55
CA ASN A 215 -2.33 -11.08 -9.63
C ASN A 215 -3.84 -11.26 -9.82
N LEU A 216 -4.47 -11.96 -8.88
CA LEU A 216 -5.86 -12.42 -8.88
C LEU A 216 -6.66 -11.88 -7.68
N TYR A 217 -6.21 -10.79 -7.07
CA TYR A 217 -6.79 -10.20 -5.87
C TYR A 217 -8.20 -9.63 -6.03
N PHE A 218 -8.98 -9.63 -4.95
CA PHE A 218 -10.38 -9.18 -4.93
C PHE A 218 -11.23 -9.85 -6.01
N ASN A 219 -11.29 -11.18 -5.97
CA ASN A 219 -12.20 -11.99 -6.78
C ASN A 219 -12.93 -12.98 -5.85
N GLN A 220 -13.58 -14.00 -6.40
CA GLN A 220 -14.36 -15.00 -5.67
C GLN A 220 -13.75 -16.41 -5.79
N LEU A 221 -12.43 -16.50 -5.99
CA LEU A 221 -11.76 -17.74 -6.36
C LEU A 221 -11.71 -18.75 -5.22
N ARG A 222 -12.00 -20.01 -5.55
CA ARG A 222 -11.81 -21.18 -4.70
C ARG A 222 -10.73 -22.08 -5.32
N LEU A 223 -9.47 -21.67 -5.17
CA LEU A 223 -8.35 -22.41 -5.76
C LEU A 223 -8.19 -23.80 -5.12
N THR A 224 -7.94 -24.80 -5.95
CA THR A 224 -7.66 -26.19 -5.54
C THR A 224 -6.20 -26.54 -5.79
N ARG A 225 -5.74 -27.68 -5.27
CA ARG A 225 -4.34 -28.15 -5.39
C ARG A 225 -3.83 -28.25 -6.83
N ASP A 226 -4.73 -28.44 -7.80
CA ASP A 226 -4.38 -28.67 -9.20
C ASP A 226 -4.26 -27.37 -10.01
N PHE A 227 -4.50 -26.21 -9.38
CA PHE A 227 -4.49 -24.91 -10.07
C PHE A 227 -3.10 -24.51 -10.59
N PHE A 228 -2.04 -24.78 -9.82
CA PHE A 228 -0.67 -24.40 -10.18
C PHE A 228 0.10 -25.51 -10.93
N GLY A 229 -0.46 -26.71 -11.01
CA GLY A 229 0.12 -27.84 -11.70
C GLY A 229 -0.58 -29.15 -11.38
N SER A 230 -0.31 -30.16 -12.20
CA SER A 230 -0.70 -31.55 -11.96
C SER A 230 0.40 -32.31 -11.21
N ARG A 231 0.24 -33.62 -11.05
CA ARG A 231 1.29 -34.49 -10.48
C ARG A 231 2.59 -34.50 -11.30
N THR A 232 2.52 -34.23 -12.59
CA THR A 232 3.65 -34.38 -13.54
C THR A 232 4.10 -33.06 -14.16
N THR A 233 3.27 -32.01 -14.13
CA THR A 233 3.54 -30.76 -14.85
C THR A 233 3.18 -29.55 -14.00
N CYS A 234 4.13 -28.63 -13.82
CA CYS A 234 3.88 -27.34 -13.19
C CYS A 234 3.57 -26.28 -14.24
N TYR A 235 2.46 -25.57 -14.06
CA TYR A 235 1.91 -24.66 -15.07
C TYR A 235 2.60 -23.30 -15.12
N TYR A 236 3.21 -22.86 -14.01
CA TYR A 236 3.84 -21.55 -13.89
C TYR A 236 5.27 -21.65 -13.29
N PRO A 237 6.21 -22.32 -13.99
CA PRO A 237 7.53 -22.67 -13.44
C PRO A 237 8.44 -21.46 -13.14
N ARG A 238 8.09 -20.26 -13.61
CA ARG A 238 8.85 -19.01 -13.40
C ARG A 238 8.15 -18.01 -12.49
N LEU A 239 7.05 -18.41 -11.85
CA LEU A 239 6.26 -17.48 -11.05
C LEU A 239 7.06 -17.00 -9.82
N VAL A 240 7.29 -15.69 -9.73
CA VAL A 240 8.02 -15.03 -8.64
C VAL A 240 7.07 -14.29 -7.70
N TYR A 241 5.97 -13.77 -8.25
CA TYR A 241 4.97 -12.99 -7.51
C TYR A 241 3.57 -13.58 -7.67
N LEU A 242 2.93 -13.89 -6.55
CA LEU A 242 1.55 -14.35 -6.49
C LEU A 242 0.76 -13.49 -5.49
N ASN A 243 -0.32 -12.90 -5.98
CA ASN A 243 -1.27 -12.18 -5.15
C ASN A 243 -2.68 -12.73 -5.37
N ILE A 244 -3.16 -13.46 -4.37
CA ILE A 244 -4.50 -14.07 -4.31
C ILE A 244 -5.30 -13.50 -3.13
N ARG A 245 -4.93 -12.30 -2.66
CA ARG A 245 -5.63 -11.57 -1.60
C ARG A 245 -7.13 -11.43 -1.88
N ALA A 246 -7.94 -11.51 -0.83
CA ALA A 246 -9.38 -11.28 -0.87
C ALA A 246 -10.05 -12.17 -1.93
N ASN A 247 -9.89 -13.47 -1.75
CA ASN A 247 -10.60 -14.52 -2.48
C ASN A 247 -11.32 -15.42 -1.45
N VAL A 248 -11.78 -16.60 -1.87
CA VAL A 248 -12.58 -17.51 -1.05
C VAL A 248 -11.79 -18.81 -0.79
N ILE A 249 -10.51 -18.67 -0.44
CA ILE A 249 -9.62 -19.81 -0.19
C ILE A 249 -9.68 -20.21 1.28
N TYR A 250 -10.05 -21.47 1.54
CA TYR A 250 -10.21 -22.02 2.90
C TYR A 250 -9.00 -22.86 3.37
N ASP A 251 -8.26 -23.45 2.42
CA ASP A 251 -7.13 -24.35 2.69
C ASP A 251 -6.00 -24.08 1.68
N ILE A 252 -4.78 -23.97 2.20
CA ILE A 252 -3.56 -23.71 1.44
C ILE A 252 -2.54 -24.86 1.54
N SER A 253 -2.85 -25.92 2.30
CA SER A 253 -1.89 -26.93 2.75
C SER A 253 -1.18 -27.66 1.60
N ASN A 254 -1.79 -27.77 0.43
CA ASN A 254 -1.21 -28.41 -0.76
C ASN A 254 -1.31 -27.53 -2.02
N LEU A 255 -1.52 -26.23 -1.84
CA LEU A 255 -1.80 -25.34 -2.96
C LEU A 255 -0.53 -24.96 -3.74
N PHE A 256 0.63 -24.93 -3.10
CA PHE A 256 1.80 -24.23 -3.63
C PHE A 256 2.93 -25.13 -4.13
N ARG A 257 2.71 -26.45 -4.21
CA ARG A 257 3.73 -27.46 -4.58
C ARG A 257 4.57 -27.12 -5.82
N CYS A 258 3.98 -26.47 -6.82
CA CYS A 258 4.62 -26.20 -8.11
C CYS A 258 5.32 -24.83 -8.20
N LEU A 259 5.42 -24.09 -7.10
CA LEU A 259 5.84 -22.68 -7.09
C LEU A 259 7.26 -22.50 -6.53
N GLU A 260 8.22 -23.24 -7.07
CA GLU A 260 9.60 -23.29 -6.56
C GLU A 260 10.33 -21.93 -6.58
N LYS A 261 10.03 -21.08 -7.57
CA LYS A 261 10.64 -19.76 -7.77
C LYS A 261 9.89 -18.61 -7.07
N LEU A 262 8.80 -18.91 -6.38
CA LEU A 262 7.97 -17.88 -5.77
C LEU A 262 8.69 -17.21 -4.61
N GLU A 263 8.90 -15.90 -4.72
CA GLU A 263 9.53 -15.08 -3.69
C GLU A 263 8.53 -14.24 -2.91
N TYR A 264 7.39 -13.91 -3.52
CA TYR A 264 6.41 -13.00 -2.96
C TYR A 264 5.00 -13.60 -2.99
N LEU A 265 4.41 -13.81 -1.81
CA LEU A 265 3.07 -14.38 -1.65
C LEU A 265 2.17 -13.47 -0.80
N ARG A 266 1.06 -13.04 -1.40
CA ARG A 266 -0.04 -12.35 -0.71
C ARG A 266 -1.31 -13.20 -0.71
N ILE A 267 -1.77 -13.59 0.48
CA ILE A 267 -3.01 -14.35 0.68
C ILE A 267 -3.98 -13.66 1.65
N ASP A 268 -3.76 -12.38 1.95
CA ASP A 268 -4.58 -11.63 2.90
C ASP A 268 -6.09 -11.72 2.60
N GLY A 269 -6.96 -11.62 3.61
CA GLY A 269 -8.40 -11.52 3.41
C GLY A 269 -9.05 -12.78 2.82
N ASN A 270 -8.38 -13.92 2.87
CA ASN A 270 -8.97 -15.22 2.53
C ASN A 270 -9.48 -15.91 3.80
N PRO A 271 -10.65 -16.59 3.77
CA PRO A 271 -11.23 -17.26 4.93
C PRO A 271 -10.51 -18.58 5.28
N ILE A 272 -9.19 -18.54 5.44
CA ILE A 272 -8.36 -19.68 5.76
C ILE A 272 -8.71 -20.18 7.16
N LEU A 273 -8.88 -21.48 7.32
CA LEU A 273 -9.29 -22.06 8.61
C LEU A 273 -8.09 -22.28 9.55
N ARG A 274 -6.96 -22.71 8.97
CA ARG A 274 -5.76 -23.12 9.70
C ARG A 274 -4.51 -23.06 8.84
N ILE A 275 -3.35 -22.96 9.48
CA ILE A 275 -2.03 -23.14 8.85
C ILE A 275 -1.39 -24.40 9.42
N LEU A 276 -1.17 -25.39 8.55
CA LEU A 276 -0.57 -26.67 8.92
C LEU A 276 0.95 -26.63 8.79
N ASN A 277 1.61 -27.54 9.50
CA ASN A 277 3.01 -27.86 9.29
C ASN A 277 3.29 -28.20 7.83
N TYR A 278 4.52 -27.95 7.37
CA TYR A 278 4.98 -28.24 6.00
C TYR A 278 4.30 -27.44 4.87
N THR A 279 3.33 -26.56 5.16
CA THR A 279 2.67 -25.70 4.16
C THR A 279 3.68 -24.82 3.41
N LEU A 280 4.57 -24.13 4.12
CA LEU A 280 5.54 -23.21 3.51
C LEU A 280 6.82 -23.90 2.98
N ILE A 281 7.07 -25.15 3.35
CA ILE A 281 8.22 -25.91 2.81
C ILE A 281 8.08 -26.12 1.30
N GLN A 282 6.86 -26.12 0.78
CA GLN A 282 6.57 -26.16 -0.66
C GLN A 282 7.09 -24.94 -1.43
N LEU A 283 7.51 -23.88 -0.72
CA LEU A 283 7.94 -22.61 -1.29
C LEU A 283 9.40 -22.32 -0.92
N PRO A 284 10.38 -23.04 -1.52
CA PRO A 284 11.78 -22.96 -1.11
C PRO A 284 12.41 -21.58 -1.35
N SER A 285 11.89 -20.77 -2.27
CA SER A 285 12.40 -19.42 -2.56
C SER A 285 11.63 -18.28 -1.87
N LEU A 286 10.64 -18.58 -1.02
CA LEU A 286 9.74 -17.56 -0.46
C LEU A 286 10.48 -16.58 0.44
N ARG A 287 10.46 -15.29 0.09
CA ARG A 287 11.09 -14.22 0.87
C ARG A 287 10.07 -13.40 1.64
N VAL A 288 8.91 -13.12 1.04
CA VAL A 288 7.88 -12.26 1.61
C VAL A 288 6.54 -12.97 1.62
N LEU A 289 5.95 -13.07 2.82
CA LEU A 289 4.64 -13.65 3.04
C LEU A 289 3.72 -12.68 3.77
N SER A 290 2.55 -12.45 3.21
CA SER A 290 1.49 -11.65 3.81
C SER A 290 0.20 -12.46 3.96
N MET A 291 -0.23 -12.62 5.20
CA MET A 291 -1.37 -13.43 5.65
C MET A 291 -2.24 -12.62 6.63
N ASN A 292 -2.68 -11.44 6.23
CA ASN A 292 -3.52 -10.59 7.08
C ASN A 292 -4.99 -10.99 6.99
N ASP A 293 -5.76 -10.73 8.05
CA ASP A 293 -7.22 -10.82 8.02
C ASP A 293 -7.75 -12.18 7.46
N LEU A 294 -7.27 -13.32 7.98
CA LEU A 294 -7.60 -14.67 7.50
C LEU A 294 -9.05 -15.13 7.79
N GLY A 295 -9.90 -14.22 8.27
CA GLY A 295 -11.31 -14.45 8.52
C GLY A 295 -11.62 -14.92 9.95
N PHE A 296 -12.88 -14.77 10.34
CA PHE A 296 -13.35 -15.01 11.71
C PHE A 296 -13.31 -16.48 12.15
N ARG A 297 -13.19 -17.42 11.20
CA ARG A 297 -13.06 -18.87 11.49
C ARG A 297 -11.62 -19.34 11.63
N PHE A 298 -10.64 -18.46 11.40
CA PHE A 298 -9.25 -18.80 11.58
C PHE A 298 -8.96 -19.04 13.07
N ASN A 299 -8.57 -20.26 13.43
CA ASN A 299 -8.42 -20.64 14.84
C ASN A 299 -7.22 -21.52 15.16
N ARG A 300 -6.46 -21.99 14.16
CA ARG A 300 -5.36 -22.94 14.39
C ARG A 300 -4.11 -22.62 13.57
N ILE A 301 -2.98 -22.61 14.26
CA ILE A 301 -1.63 -22.60 13.70
C ILE A 301 -0.90 -23.78 14.35
N GLU A 302 -0.28 -24.64 13.54
CA GLU A 302 0.59 -25.70 14.06
C GLU A 302 2.00 -25.19 14.36
N ASP A 303 2.71 -25.90 15.24
CA ASP A 303 3.98 -25.47 15.84
C ASP A 303 5.11 -25.20 14.84
N ARG A 304 5.00 -25.64 13.58
CA ARG A 304 5.98 -25.40 12.50
C ARG A 304 5.31 -24.82 11.25
N ALA A 305 4.15 -24.18 11.42
CA ALA A 305 3.38 -23.57 10.35
C ALA A 305 4.18 -22.61 9.47
N PHE A 306 5.12 -21.85 10.06
CA PHE A 306 5.94 -20.87 9.34
C PHE A 306 7.31 -21.38 8.90
N GLN A 307 7.58 -22.70 9.01
CA GLN A 307 8.86 -23.30 8.67
C GLN A 307 9.31 -22.94 7.24
N SER A 308 10.32 -22.09 7.13
CA SER A 308 10.92 -21.66 5.86
C SER A 308 12.29 -21.01 6.09
N ILE A 309 13.32 -21.58 5.48
CA ILE A 309 14.69 -21.05 5.56
C ILE A 309 14.90 -19.80 4.68
N SER A 310 14.06 -19.59 3.67
CA SER A 310 14.15 -18.46 2.74
C SER A 310 13.36 -17.25 3.20
N LEU A 311 12.41 -17.42 4.12
CA LEU A 311 11.53 -16.34 4.57
C LEU A 311 12.33 -15.22 5.24
N ARG A 312 12.09 -14.00 4.79
CA ARG A 312 12.70 -12.76 5.32
C ARG A 312 11.65 -11.88 5.98
N HIS A 313 10.50 -11.70 5.33
CA HIS A 313 9.44 -10.83 5.82
C HIS A 313 8.16 -11.63 6.04
N LEU A 314 7.67 -11.63 7.28
CA LEU A 314 6.38 -12.23 7.64
C LEU A 314 5.42 -11.16 8.15
N ILE A 315 4.30 -11.01 7.46
CA ILE A 315 3.23 -10.07 7.81
C ILE A 315 1.98 -10.90 8.16
N PHE A 316 1.67 -10.96 9.45
CA PHE A 316 0.58 -11.75 10.01
C PHE A 316 -0.30 -10.86 10.90
N ARG A 317 -0.93 -9.85 10.31
CA ARG A 317 -1.72 -8.85 11.04
C ARG A 317 -3.21 -9.19 11.12
N ASN A 318 -3.85 -8.67 12.16
CA ASN A 318 -5.31 -8.63 12.31
C ASN A 318 -6.02 -9.99 12.19
N ASN A 319 -5.33 -11.08 12.55
CA ASN A 319 -5.94 -12.41 12.53
C ASN A 319 -6.71 -12.72 13.82
N SER A 320 -6.72 -11.80 14.80
CA SER A 320 -7.29 -12.02 16.13
C SER A 320 -6.78 -13.31 16.81
N PHE A 321 -5.62 -13.81 16.36
CA PHE A 321 -5.10 -15.09 16.82
C PHE A 321 -4.57 -14.94 18.24
N ARG A 322 -4.87 -15.93 19.09
CA ARG A 322 -4.43 -15.95 20.48
C ARG A 322 -3.21 -16.88 20.56
N PHE A 323 -2.03 -16.29 20.71
CA PHE A 323 -0.83 -17.04 21.04
C PHE A 323 -0.91 -17.40 22.53
N LYS A 324 -1.42 -18.60 22.82
CA LYS A 324 -1.53 -19.17 24.17
C LYS A 324 -1.22 -20.66 24.11
N ASP A 325 -0.75 -21.19 25.22
CA ASP A 325 -0.80 -22.63 25.49
C ASP A 325 -2.29 -22.99 25.70
N ASP A 326 -2.87 -23.80 24.80
CA ASP A 326 -4.24 -24.26 24.95
C ASP A 326 -4.24 -25.67 25.54
N VAL A 327 -5.03 -25.90 26.59
CA VAL A 327 -5.06 -27.18 27.33
C VAL A 327 -5.39 -28.37 26.41
N PHE A 328 -6.07 -28.11 25.29
CA PHE A 328 -6.46 -29.11 24.29
C PHE A 328 -5.44 -29.34 23.17
N TYR A 329 -4.53 -28.40 22.95
CA TYR A 329 -3.53 -28.44 21.89
C TYR A 329 -2.25 -27.86 22.45
N HIS A 330 -1.29 -28.73 22.77
CA HIS A 330 0.04 -28.34 23.25
C HIS A 330 0.75 -27.54 22.15
N PHE A 331 0.47 -26.25 22.05
CA PHE A 331 1.07 -25.34 21.10
C PHE A 331 2.49 -25.05 21.59
N ASN A 332 3.49 -25.65 20.96
CA ASN A 332 4.86 -25.38 21.33
C ASN A 332 5.32 -24.06 20.71
N GLN A 333 5.12 -22.96 21.45
CA GLN A 333 5.49 -21.62 20.98
C GLN A 333 6.96 -21.48 20.59
N SER A 334 7.86 -22.32 21.13
CA SER A 334 9.29 -22.24 20.83
C SER A 334 9.64 -22.76 19.43
N GLU A 335 8.77 -23.55 18.81
CA GLU A 335 9.01 -24.17 17.51
C GLU A 335 8.54 -23.29 16.33
N ILE A 336 7.60 -22.37 16.56
CA ILE A 336 6.88 -21.63 15.52
C ILE A 336 7.78 -20.84 14.57
N PHE A 337 8.90 -20.30 15.08
CA PHE A 337 9.91 -19.59 14.30
C PHE A 337 11.29 -20.25 14.33
N LYS A 338 11.44 -21.40 15.01
CA LYS A 338 12.72 -22.10 15.15
C LYS A 338 13.34 -22.47 13.79
N TYR A 339 12.50 -22.84 12.83
CA TYR A 339 12.91 -23.22 11.48
C TYR A 339 12.75 -22.10 10.45
N SER A 340 12.69 -20.85 10.91
CA SER A 340 12.62 -19.64 10.08
C SER A 340 13.61 -18.57 10.56
N PRO A 341 14.90 -18.93 10.72
CA PRO A 341 15.87 -18.09 11.43
C PRO A 341 16.25 -16.80 10.70
N ASN A 342 15.92 -16.71 9.40
CA ASN A 342 16.30 -15.60 8.52
C ASN A 342 15.26 -14.48 8.44
N ILE A 343 14.23 -14.48 9.29
CA ILE A 343 13.25 -13.39 9.33
C ILE A 343 13.93 -12.10 9.83
N GLU A 344 13.82 -11.05 9.02
CA GLU A 344 14.34 -9.70 9.25
C GLU A 344 13.22 -8.71 9.60
N TYR A 345 12.02 -8.92 9.06
CA TYR A 345 10.83 -8.12 9.35
C TYR A 345 9.70 -9.05 9.83
N LEU A 346 9.20 -8.81 11.03
CA LEU A 346 8.10 -9.55 11.62
C LEU A 346 7.00 -8.61 12.09
N ASP A 347 5.78 -8.93 11.66
CA ASP A 347 4.63 -8.13 11.99
C ASP A 347 3.45 -8.98 12.45
N LEU A 348 3.17 -8.85 13.74
CA LEU A 348 2.18 -9.61 14.49
C LEU A 348 1.04 -8.73 14.98
N SER A 349 0.95 -7.50 14.47
CA SER A 349 0.00 -6.49 14.96
C SER A 349 -1.45 -6.99 14.90
N GLY A 350 -2.28 -6.64 15.88
CA GLY A 350 -3.70 -7.03 15.89
C GLY A 350 -3.96 -8.52 16.21
N ASN A 351 -2.96 -9.23 16.73
CA ASN A 351 -3.16 -10.53 17.38
C ASN A 351 -3.25 -10.37 18.91
N THR A 352 -3.22 -11.44 19.69
CA THR A 352 -3.30 -11.34 21.15
C THR A 352 -2.27 -12.24 21.84
N PHE A 353 -1.52 -11.65 22.77
CA PHE A 353 -0.59 -12.33 23.67
C PHE A 353 -1.07 -12.13 25.11
N TYR A 354 -1.49 -13.22 25.76
CA TYR A 354 -1.94 -13.17 27.16
C TYR A 354 -0.77 -13.36 28.15
N TYR A 355 0.13 -14.29 27.82
CA TYR A 355 1.27 -14.65 28.65
C TYR A 355 2.55 -14.12 28.03
N ILE A 356 3.38 -13.47 28.84
CA ILE A 356 4.63 -12.85 28.37
C ILE A 356 5.71 -13.86 27.99
N ASP A 357 5.70 -15.04 28.61
CA ASP A 357 6.68 -16.09 28.34
C ASP A 357 6.51 -16.66 26.93
N VAL A 358 5.26 -16.77 26.46
CA VAL A 358 4.93 -17.18 25.09
C VAL A 358 5.61 -16.28 24.07
N LEU A 359 5.58 -14.96 24.30
CA LEU A 359 6.22 -13.99 23.42
C LEU A 359 7.75 -14.14 23.44
N GLN A 360 8.34 -14.36 24.61
CA GLN A 360 9.79 -14.47 24.76
C GLN A 360 10.33 -15.72 24.05
N ASP A 361 9.69 -16.87 24.26
CA ASP A 361 10.09 -18.15 23.68
C ASP A 361 9.95 -18.12 22.16
N MET A 362 8.82 -17.63 21.67
CA MET A 362 8.51 -17.52 20.25
C MET A 362 9.53 -16.69 19.48
N LEU A 363 9.92 -15.52 20.01
CA LEU A 363 10.82 -14.61 19.31
C LEU A 363 12.29 -14.97 19.48
N SER A 364 12.64 -15.77 20.50
CA SER A 364 14.03 -16.10 20.84
C SER A 364 14.90 -16.64 19.69
N PRO A 365 14.38 -17.39 18.68
CA PRO A 365 15.19 -17.89 17.56
C PRO A 365 15.56 -16.81 16.53
N LEU A 366 14.86 -15.67 16.50
CA LEU A 366 14.93 -14.68 15.41
C LEU A 366 16.10 -13.71 15.55
N LYS A 367 17.34 -14.23 15.45
CA LYS A 367 18.55 -13.44 15.67
C LYS A 367 18.81 -12.35 14.62
N LEU A 368 18.27 -12.51 13.42
CA LEU A 368 18.41 -11.55 12.30
C LEU A 368 17.28 -10.50 12.25
N LEU A 369 16.32 -10.55 13.18
CA LEU A 369 15.19 -9.63 13.21
C LEU A 369 15.64 -8.19 13.40
N ARG A 370 15.22 -7.30 12.51
CA ARG A 370 15.50 -5.86 12.50
C ARG A 370 14.28 -5.04 12.87
N ASP A 371 13.12 -5.42 12.34
CA ASP A 371 11.88 -4.67 12.55
C ASP A 371 10.81 -5.58 13.14
N LEU A 372 10.30 -5.21 14.31
CA LEU A 372 9.25 -5.93 15.03
C LEU A 372 8.03 -5.03 15.23
N GLN A 373 6.89 -5.46 14.67
CA GLN A 373 5.60 -4.79 14.84
C GLN A 373 4.68 -5.66 15.70
N MET A 374 4.21 -5.09 16.81
CA MET A 374 3.30 -5.72 17.78
C MET A 374 2.24 -4.72 18.24
N ASP A 375 1.78 -3.86 17.33
CA ASP A 375 0.73 -2.89 17.63
C ASP A 375 -0.59 -3.60 17.91
N ASN A 376 -1.41 -3.06 18.81
CA ASN A 376 -2.73 -3.62 19.13
C ASN A 376 -2.72 -5.11 19.58
N CYS A 377 -1.64 -5.57 20.22
CA CYS A 377 -1.46 -6.95 20.65
C CYS A 377 -2.04 -7.28 22.05
N LYS A 378 -2.70 -6.30 22.69
CA LYS A 378 -3.21 -6.34 24.08
C LYS A 378 -2.14 -6.61 25.13
N LEU A 379 -0.87 -6.31 24.84
CA LEU A 379 0.25 -6.49 25.75
C LEU A 379 0.07 -5.61 26.98
N ARG A 380 0.23 -6.18 28.18
CA ARG A 380 0.17 -5.45 29.46
C ARG A 380 1.56 -5.15 30.04
N THR A 381 2.52 -5.99 29.70
CA THR A 381 3.93 -5.90 30.10
C THR A 381 4.77 -6.63 29.06
N LEU A 382 6.10 -6.51 29.15
CA LEU A 382 7.06 -7.20 28.31
C LEU A 382 7.95 -8.11 29.18
N PRO A 383 8.43 -9.25 28.65
CA PRO A 383 9.37 -10.11 29.35
C PRO A 383 10.74 -9.44 29.50
N GLU A 384 11.44 -9.80 30.58
CA GLU A 384 12.80 -9.34 30.81
C GLU A 384 13.74 -9.85 29.71
N ASN A 385 14.75 -9.07 29.35
CA ASN A 385 15.74 -9.36 28.32
C ASN A 385 15.16 -9.70 26.93
N LEU A 386 13.91 -9.30 26.63
CA LEU A 386 13.28 -9.59 25.34
C LEU A 386 14.13 -9.09 24.17
N PHE A 387 14.52 -7.81 24.21
CA PHE A 387 15.27 -7.21 23.10
C PHE A 387 16.75 -7.59 23.13
N PHE A 388 17.29 -8.00 24.28
CA PHE A 388 18.63 -8.57 24.38
C PHE A 388 18.73 -9.90 23.61
N LYS A 389 17.66 -10.73 23.62
CA LYS A 389 17.63 -11.98 22.84
C LYS A 389 17.56 -11.74 21.31
N LEU A 390 17.32 -10.50 20.87
CA LEU A 390 17.15 -10.08 19.46
C LEU A 390 18.26 -9.08 19.06
N PRO A 391 19.51 -9.53 18.89
CA PRO A 391 20.68 -8.64 18.83
C PRO A 391 20.68 -7.63 17.68
N ASN A 392 20.01 -7.93 16.56
CA ASN A 392 19.97 -7.07 15.37
C ASN A 392 18.74 -6.14 15.30
N LEU A 393 17.97 -6.04 16.38
CA LEU A 393 16.72 -5.27 16.39
C LEU A 393 16.99 -3.76 16.31
N ILE A 394 16.36 -3.10 15.34
CA ILE A 394 16.51 -1.67 15.02
C ILE A 394 15.24 -0.90 15.39
N SER A 395 14.07 -1.43 15.01
CA SER A 395 12.79 -0.75 15.20
C SER A 395 11.80 -1.64 15.91
N VAL A 396 11.15 -1.11 16.95
CA VAL A 396 10.10 -1.80 17.69
C VAL A 396 8.86 -0.92 17.78
N PHE A 397 7.74 -1.46 17.31
CA PHE A 397 6.45 -0.78 17.33
C PHE A 397 5.47 -1.58 18.19
N MET A 398 4.99 -0.94 19.25
CA MET A 398 4.07 -1.53 20.24
C MET A 398 2.95 -0.52 20.57
N ALA A 399 2.51 0.23 19.57
CA ALA A 399 1.47 1.21 19.73
C ALA A 399 0.12 0.56 20.08
N ASN A 400 -0.73 1.29 20.79
CA ASN A 400 -2.10 0.89 21.12
C ASN A 400 -2.17 -0.46 21.86
N ASN A 401 -1.21 -0.71 22.75
CA ASN A 401 -1.25 -1.83 23.70
C ASN A 401 -1.82 -1.36 25.06
N ARG A 402 -1.62 -2.16 26.11
CA ARG A 402 -2.08 -1.88 27.48
C ARG A 402 -0.91 -1.85 28.47
N ILE A 403 0.27 -1.42 28.00
CA ILE A 403 1.48 -1.37 28.83
C ILE A 403 1.31 -0.27 29.87
N SER A 404 1.30 -0.63 31.15
CA SER A 404 1.19 0.33 32.26
C SER A 404 2.51 0.57 32.98
N ARG A 405 3.26 -0.51 33.24
CA ARG A 405 4.56 -0.45 33.93
C ARG A 405 5.69 -0.62 32.92
N TRP A 406 6.21 0.50 32.42
CA TRP A 406 7.39 0.47 31.57
C TRP A 406 8.66 0.28 32.41
N ASN A 407 9.42 -0.78 32.12
CA ASN A 407 10.75 -1.00 32.68
C ASN A 407 11.75 -1.30 31.57
N GLY A 408 12.21 -0.26 30.88
CA GLY A 408 13.14 -0.40 29.78
C GLY A 408 14.43 -1.10 30.20
N TYR A 409 14.98 -0.83 31.39
CA TYR A 409 16.23 -1.47 31.87
C TYR A 409 16.13 -2.99 31.82
N LYS A 410 15.03 -3.56 32.33
CA LYS A 410 14.79 -5.00 32.28
C LYS A 410 14.51 -5.52 30.87
N VAL A 411 13.77 -4.78 30.05
CA VAL A 411 13.33 -5.25 28.71
C VAL A 411 14.47 -5.19 27.68
N PHE A 412 15.25 -4.11 27.68
CA PHE A 412 16.39 -3.93 26.78
C PHE A 412 17.57 -4.81 27.16
N GLY A 413 17.80 -5.04 28.46
CA GLY A 413 19.03 -5.67 28.94
C GLY A 413 20.25 -4.90 28.42
N ASN A 414 21.18 -5.59 27.76
CA ASN A 414 22.37 -4.98 27.17
C ASN A 414 22.22 -4.62 25.67
N GLN A 415 21.00 -4.53 25.15
CA GLN A 415 20.74 -4.16 23.76
C GLN A 415 21.22 -2.73 23.47
N SER A 416 21.86 -2.52 22.32
CA SER A 416 22.38 -1.23 21.88
C SER A 416 22.09 -0.90 20.40
N ASN A 417 21.29 -1.69 19.68
CA ASN A 417 21.01 -1.45 18.25
C ASN A 417 19.71 -0.70 17.93
N ILE A 418 18.82 -0.54 18.91
CA ILE A 418 17.50 0.05 18.68
C ILE A 418 17.61 1.55 18.41
N LEU A 419 17.05 1.98 17.28
CA LEU A 419 16.97 3.37 16.84
C LEU A 419 15.55 3.92 16.98
N THR A 420 14.52 3.07 16.78
CA THR A 420 13.12 3.49 16.83
C THR A 420 12.33 2.67 17.84
N LEU A 421 11.63 3.36 18.74
CA LEU A 421 10.70 2.77 19.69
C LEU A 421 9.37 3.53 19.65
N ASP A 422 8.27 2.82 19.36
CA ASP A 422 6.92 3.35 19.44
C ASP A 422 6.11 2.70 20.57
N LEU A 423 5.74 3.52 21.54
CA LEU A 423 4.92 3.21 22.71
C LEU A 423 3.62 4.05 22.73
N THR A 424 3.24 4.66 21.61
CA THR A 424 2.06 5.52 21.49
C THR A 424 0.79 4.76 21.89
N GLY A 425 -0.15 5.41 22.59
CA GLY A 425 -1.47 4.82 22.89
C GLY A 425 -1.42 3.68 23.90
N ASN A 426 -0.46 3.67 24.82
CA ASN A 426 -0.42 2.75 25.95
C ASN A 426 -1.05 3.39 27.20
N VAL A 427 -0.90 2.76 28.36
CA VAL A 427 -1.40 3.26 29.65
C VAL A 427 -0.24 3.57 30.62
N ILE A 428 0.87 4.08 30.08
CA ILE A 428 2.07 4.43 30.84
C ILE A 428 1.83 5.76 31.57
N SER A 429 1.87 5.73 32.90
CA SER A 429 1.73 6.93 33.75
C SER A 429 3.05 7.59 34.11
N ASP A 430 4.10 6.77 34.26
CA ASP A 430 5.41 7.18 34.74
C ASP A 430 6.51 6.76 33.78
N ILE A 431 7.31 7.74 33.33
CA ILE A 431 8.47 7.50 32.46
C ILE A 431 9.60 8.45 32.79
N ASN A 432 10.83 7.95 32.93
CA ASN A 432 12.02 8.78 33.15
C ASN A 432 13.27 8.15 32.50
N GLU A 433 14.35 8.92 32.37
CA GLU A 433 15.63 8.48 31.78
C GLU A 433 16.27 7.27 32.48
N LYS A 434 16.06 7.09 33.78
CA LYS A 434 16.62 5.95 34.53
C LYS A 434 15.97 4.63 34.12
N LEU A 435 14.79 4.67 33.50
CA LEU A 435 14.13 3.48 32.96
C LEU A 435 14.74 3.01 31.65
N PHE A 436 15.67 3.76 31.05
CA PHE A 436 16.34 3.38 29.81
C PHE A 436 17.85 3.18 30.05
N PRO A 437 18.44 2.08 29.57
CA PRO A 437 19.88 1.92 29.57
C PRO A 437 20.59 3.04 28.79
N ILE A 438 21.73 3.52 29.30
CA ILE A 438 22.47 4.65 28.71
C ILE A 438 22.93 4.39 27.28
N ASN A 439 23.29 3.14 26.96
CA ASN A 439 23.66 2.70 25.62
C ASN A 439 22.49 2.79 24.62
N VAL A 440 21.25 2.56 25.08
CA VAL A 440 20.04 2.74 24.26
C VAL A 440 19.76 4.23 24.06
N LEU A 441 19.76 5.02 25.14
CA LEU A 441 19.52 6.47 25.08
C LEU A 441 20.46 7.19 24.11
N LYS A 442 21.73 6.77 24.03
CA LYS A 442 22.72 7.36 23.11
C LYS A 442 22.43 7.11 21.64
N ARG A 443 21.65 6.08 21.29
CA ARG A 443 21.41 5.68 19.89
C ARG A 443 19.98 5.89 19.41
N LEU A 444 19.03 5.97 20.33
CA LEU A 444 17.63 6.14 20.00
C LEU A 444 17.44 7.43 19.19
N SER A 445 16.99 7.31 17.95
CA SER A 445 16.68 8.44 17.07
C SER A 445 15.21 8.81 17.12
N LYS A 446 14.32 7.86 17.44
CA LYS A 446 12.88 8.12 17.51
C LYS A 446 12.24 7.38 18.68
N LEU A 447 11.59 8.14 19.56
CA LEU A 447 10.78 7.63 20.66
C LEU A 447 9.39 8.25 20.59
N SER A 448 8.37 7.43 20.31
CA SER A 448 6.98 7.88 20.25
C SER A 448 6.24 7.45 21.51
N LEU A 449 5.69 8.44 22.23
CA LEU A 449 5.05 8.27 23.54
C LEU A 449 3.65 8.92 23.61
N GLY A 450 3.13 9.41 22.49
CA GLY A 450 1.83 10.10 22.45
C GLY A 450 0.68 9.26 22.99
N ASN A 451 -0.42 9.89 23.38
CA ASN A 451 -1.62 9.20 23.88
C ASN A 451 -1.37 8.26 25.09
N ASN A 452 -0.48 8.65 26.03
CA ASN A 452 -0.29 7.96 27.31
C ASN A 452 -0.75 8.86 28.47
N PRO A 453 -1.27 8.30 29.58
CA PRO A 453 -1.80 9.04 30.73
C PRO A 453 -0.70 9.52 31.69
N PHE A 454 0.26 10.33 31.21
CA PHE A 454 1.37 10.80 32.04
C PHE A 454 0.92 11.70 33.20
N HIS A 455 1.49 11.50 34.39
CA HIS A 455 1.31 12.43 35.50
C HIS A 455 2.00 13.78 35.23
N VAL A 456 1.48 14.87 35.79
CA VAL A 456 1.97 16.24 35.55
C VAL A 456 3.46 16.40 35.87
N HIS A 457 3.96 15.75 36.93
CA HIS A 457 5.40 15.78 37.28
C HIS A 457 6.29 15.08 36.24
N VAL A 458 5.77 14.08 35.53
CA VAL A 458 6.48 13.35 34.47
C VAL A 458 6.64 14.23 33.23
N LEU A 459 5.77 15.21 33.00
CA LEU A 459 5.91 16.17 31.89
C LEU A 459 7.06 17.15 32.12
N ILE A 460 7.30 17.53 33.38
CA ILE A 460 8.41 18.43 33.77
C ILE A 460 9.76 17.72 33.61
N TYR A 461 9.87 16.48 34.09
CA TYR A 461 11.08 15.66 33.89
C TYR A 461 11.21 15.07 32.48
N GLY A 462 10.09 14.83 31.79
CA GLY A 462 10.04 14.41 30.39
C GLY A 462 10.58 15.48 29.45
N PHE A 463 10.40 16.76 29.80
CA PHE A 463 11.03 17.89 29.12
C PHE A 463 12.57 17.83 29.18
N THR A 464 13.15 17.38 30.30
CA THR A 464 14.61 17.14 30.42
C THR A 464 15.11 15.95 29.62
N ILE A 465 14.27 14.93 29.37
CA ILE A 465 14.59 13.80 28.48
C ILE A 465 14.67 14.28 27.02
N GLY A 466 13.74 15.16 26.61
CA GLY A 466 13.69 15.74 25.26
C GLY A 466 14.85 16.68 24.94
N LEU A 467 15.31 17.49 25.90
CA LEU A 467 16.42 18.42 25.71
C LEU A 467 17.80 17.74 25.63
N LYS A 468 17.97 16.54 26.21
CA LYS A 468 19.23 15.77 26.11
C LYS A 468 19.33 14.88 24.87
N MET A 469 18.20 14.44 24.30
CA MET A 469 18.18 13.55 23.13
C MET A 469 17.88 14.35 21.85
N LYS A 470 18.93 14.93 21.26
CA LYS A 470 18.94 15.88 20.12
C LYS A 470 18.09 15.54 18.86
N ASN A 471 17.38 14.41 18.79
CA ASN A 471 16.63 13.99 17.59
C ASN A 471 15.29 13.27 17.87
N VAL A 472 14.82 13.19 19.10
CA VAL A 472 13.60 12.44 19.42
C VAL A 472 12.33 13.23 19.07
N PHE A 473 11.68 12.87 17.97
CA PHE A 473 10.37 13.43 17.59
C PHE A 473 9.26 13.01 18.58
N PHE A 474 8.79 13.95 19.41
CA PHE A 474 7.61 13.77 20.24
C PHE A 474 6.34 14.10 19.44
N LYS A 475 5.53 13.09 19.13
CA LYS A 475 4.18 13.29 18.61
C LYS A 475 3.15 13.12 19.72
N ALA A 476 2.88 14.18 20.48
CA ALA A 476 1.74 14.23 21.40
C ALA A 476 0.47 14.53 20.58
N ILE A 477 -0.37 13.53 20.37
CA ILE A 477 -1.73 13.72 19.82
C ILE A 477 -2.70 13.77 21.01
N ARG A 478 -3.70 14.64 20.94
CA ARG A 478 -4.80 14.76 21.92
C ARG A 478 -5.77 13.58 21.76
N ASN A 479 -6.29 13.04 22.87
CA ASN A 479 -7.67 12.57 22.87
C ASN A 479 -8.38 12.83 24.21
N ARG A 480 -9.56 13.45 24.10
CA ARG A 480 -10.46 13.82 25.20
C ARG A 480 -11.11 12.56 25.76
N THR A 481 -10.81 12.21 27.02
CA THR A 481 -11.75 11.69 28.05
C THR A 481 -10.95 11.04 29.18
N ILE A 482 -10.88 11.70 30.34
CA ILE A 482 -10.70 11.01 31.62
C ILE A 482 -12.05 11.08 32.33
N VAL A 483 -12.65 9.91 32.54
CA VAL A 483 -13.82 9.74 33.40
C VAL A 483 -13.38 10.10 34.82
N LYS A 484 -14.03 11.12 35.39
CA LYS A 484 -13.91 11.51 36.79
C LYS A 484 -14.24 10.33 37.69
N HIS A 485 -13.31 9.89 38.52
CA HIS A 485 -13.68 9.45 39.85
C HIS A 485 -13.53 10.63 40.81
N HIS A 486 -14.46 10.67 41.76
CA HIS A 486 -14.90 11.84 42.50
C HIS A 486 -13.81 12.67 43.18
N GLN A 487 -14.13 13.98 43.26
CA GLN A 487 -13.57 15.00 44.14
C GLN A 487 -12.12 15.41 43.84
N GLU A 488 -11.95 16.27 42.83
CA GLU A 488 -11.58 17.68 43.04
C GLU A 488 -11.55 18.40 41.68
N LYS A 489 -12.00 19.65 41.67
CA LYS A 489 -11.97 20.53 40.49
C LYS A 489 -10.52 20.92 40.20
N THR A 490 -10.00 20.53 39.05
CA THR A 490 -8.97 21.34 38.36
C THR A 490 -9.21 21.30 36.85
N GLU A 491 -9.50 22.47 36.31
CA GLU A 491 -9.39 22.80 34.89
C GLU A 491 -7.91 23.01 34.56
N SER A 492 -7.41 22.36 33.51
CA SER A 492 -6.45 22.97 32.56
C SER A 492 -6.10 21.99 31.45
N ASP A 493 -6.53 22.35 30.24
CA ASP A 493 -5.99 21.85 28.98
C ASP A 493 -4.51 22.23 28.85
N ALA A 494 -3.61 21.25 28.71
CA ALA A 494 -2.24 21.49 28.23
C ALA A 494 -2.04 20.78 26.88
N LEU A 495 -2.16 21.56 25.81
CA LEU A 495 -1.70 21.21 24.47
C LEU A 495 -0.21 21.56 24.39
N ILE A 496 0.67 20.59 24.18
CA ILE A 496 2.08 20.85 23.87
C ILE A 496 2.43 20.11 22.57
N ILE A 497 2.40 20.87 21.48
CA ILE A 497 3.03 20.50 20.21
C ILE A 497 4.38 21.21 20.22
N ILE A 498 5.48 20.46 20.23
CA ILE A 498 6.81 21.02 20.01
C ILE A 498 7.35 20.35 18.75
N MET A 499 7.37 21.10 17.65
CA MET A 499 8.27 20.86 16.54
C MET A 499 9.54 21.65 16.86
N VAL A 500 10.65 20.94 17.12
CA VAL A 500 11.96 21.58 17.12
C VAL A 500 12.51 21.44 15.71
N GLU A 501 12.35 22.48 14.89
CA GLU A 501 13.30 22.74 13.82
C GLU A 501 14.48 23.51 14.43
N ASP A 502 15.70 23.24 13.97
CA ASP A 502 16.95 23.82 14.47
C ASP A 502 16.83 25.33 14.72
N VAL A 503 16.88 25.76 15.98
CA VAL A 503 17.07 27.17 16.34
C VAL A 503 18.26 27.28 17.28
N SER A 504 19.26 28.06 16.84
CA SER A 504 20.50 28.40 17.55
C SER A 504 20.25 28.98 18.96
N GLU A 505 21.22 28.74 19.86
CA GLU A 505 21.21 29.02 21.31
C GLU A 505 20.81 30.45 21.72
N GLU A 506 21.00 31.46 20.86
CA GLU A 506 20.65 32.85 21.18
C GLU A 506 19.13 33.12 21.26
N SER A 507 18.30 32.26 20.68
CA SER A 507 16.84 32.45 20.60
C SER A 507 16.04 31.94 21.81
N MET A 508 16.68 31.18 22.71
CA MET A 508 15.99 30.54 23.85
C MET A 508 15.59 31.53 24.94
N SER A 509 16.36 32.60 25.17
CA SER A 509 16.13 33.48 26.33
C SER A 509 14.95 34.46 26.15
N SER A 510 14.68 34.87 24.90
CA SER A 510 13.61 35.81 24.55
C SER A 510 12.23 35.15 24.49
N SER A 511 12.15 33.93 23.96
CA SER A 511 10.88 33.22 23.77
C SER A 511 10.31 32.68 25.09
N LEU A 512 11.17 32.27 26.03
CA LEU A 512 10.77 31.86 27.38
C LEU A 512 10.25 33.04 28.22
N ARG A 513 10.85 34.24 28.09
CA ARG A 513 10.33 35.46 28.75
C ARG A 513 9.01 35.91 28.16
N ALA A 514 8.81 35.78 26.84
CA ALA A 514 7.56 36.13 26.19
C ALA A 514 6.40 35.23 26.63
N PHE A 515 6.64 33.92 26.81
CA PHE A 515 5.63 32.95 27.24
C PHE A 515 5.20 33.13 28.71
N VAL A 516 6.13 33.52 29.59
CA VAL A 516 5.82 33.86 31.00
C VAL A 516 5.01 35.16 31.10
N ASN A 517 5.26 36.13 30.21
CA ASN A 517 4.60 37.43 30.26
C ASN A 517 3.25 37.51 29.52
N SER A 518 2.88 36.50 28.70
CA SER A 518 1.67 36.55 27.87
C SER A 518 0.51 35.65 28.35
N SER A 519 0.59 35.08 29.55
CA SER A 519 -0.48 34.24 30.12
C SER A 519 -1.30 35.00 31.18
N PRO A 520 -2.62 35.22 31.02
CA PRO A 520 -3.42 36.00 31.96
C PRO A 520 -3.88 35.24 33.23
N VAL A 521 -3.26 34.13 33.62
CA VAL A 521 -3.79 33.24 34.69
C VAL A 521 -2.73 32.83 35.73
N PHE A 522 -1.91 33.78 36.17
CA PHE A 522 -1.19 33.66 37.45
C PHE A 522 -1.35 34.96 38.25
N ASN A 523 -2.47 35.10 38.95
CA ASN A 523 -2.57 36.02 40.08
C ASN A 523 -2.10 35.26 41.33
N PHE A 524 -0.83 35.42 41.70
CA PHE A 524 -0.39 35.02 43.04
C PHE A 524 -0.81 36.11 44.04
N PRO A 525 -1.44 35.76 45.17
CA PRO A 525 -1.64 36.71 46.25
C PRO A 525 -0.27 37.13 46.79
N THR A 526 0.03 38.42 46.74
CA THR A 526 1.16 39.03 47.42
C THR A 526 1.01 38.88 48.93
N LYS A 527 1.77 37.97 49.56
CA LYS A 527 2.31 38.12 50.92
C LYS A 527 3.31 36.99 51.27
N GLN A 528 4.55 37.42 51.48
CA GLN A 528 5.63 36.82 52.29
C GLN A 528 5.72 35.27 52.35
N TYR A 529 6.61 34.71 51.52
CA TYR A 529 7.48 33.62 51.95
C TYR A 529 8.87 33.86 51.34
N GLU A 530 9.88 33.84 52.21
CA GLU A 530 11.28 34.12 51.94
C GLU A 530 11.86 33.20 50.84
N GLU A 531 12.76 33.77 50.05
CA GLU A 531 13.52 33.07 49.01
C GLU A 531 14.32 31.91 49.61
N GLY A 532 13.87 30.67 49.34
CA GLY A 532 14.56 29.47 49.78
C GLY A 532 15.84 29.17 48.95
N PRO A 533 16.80 28.40 49.50
CA PRO A 533 18.17 28.21 48.97
C PRO A 533 18.27 27.50 47.60
N PHE A 534 17.15 27.05 47.04
CA PHE A 534 17.09 26.23 45.84
C PHE A 534 17.32 27.04 44.55
N TRP A 535 16.76 28.26 44.48
CA TRP A 535 16.88 29.13 43.30
C TRP A 535 18.29 29.74 43.16
N LEU A 536 18.94 30.08 44.27
CA LEU A 536 20.31 30.56 44.29
C LEU A 536 21.32 29.47 43.86
N ASN A 537 21.09 28.20 44.23
CA ASN A 537 21.96 27.09 43.82
C ASN A 537 21.82 26.75 42.33
N LEU A 538 20.62 26.91 41.74
CA LEU A 538 20.40 26.67 40.32
C LEU A 538 21.08 27.75 39.45
N ILE A 539 21.04 29.02 39.89
CA ILE A 539 21.73 30.12 39.20
C ILE A 539 23.26 30.02 39.35
N LYS A 540 23.73 29.52 40.50
CA LYS A 540 25.17 29.31 40.74
C LYS A 540 25.72 28.17 39.89
N LEU A 541 24.99 27.06 39.74
CA LEU A 541 25.36 25.95 38.85
C LEU A 541 25.40 26.34 37.37
N LEU A 542 24.55 27.29 36.96
CA LEU A 542 24.49 27.79 35.58
C LEU A 542 25.57 28.84 35.27
N ARG A 543 26.20 29.46 36.28
CA ARG A 543 27.32 30.41 36.09
C ARG A 543 28.71 29.77 36.17
N GLU A 544 28.84 28.60 36.79
CA GLU A 544 30.13 27.91 36.96
C GLU A 544 30.51 26.99 35.77
N GLN A 545 29.74 26.99 34.67
CA GLN A 545 30.03 26.22 33.43
C GLN A 545 30.08 27.07 32.13
N THR A 546 30.41 28.37 32.23
CA THR A 546 31.01 29.10 31.09
C THR A 546 32.52 28.98 31.15
#